data_AF-A0AAV3UPQ2-F1
#
_entry.id   AF-A0AAV3UPQ2-F1
#
_cell.length_a   1.000
_cell.length_b   1.000
_cell.length_c   1.000
_cell.angle_alpha   90.00
_cell.angle_beta   90.00
_cell.angle_gamma   90.00
#
_symmetry.space_group_name_H-M   'P 1'
#
loop_
_entity.id
_entity.type
_entity.pdbx_description
1 polymer ?
#
loop_
_entity_poly.entity_id
_entity_poly.type
_entity_poly.pdbx_seq_one_letter_code
_entity_poly.pdbx_strand_id
1 'polypeptide(L)'
;MTETVETSLIIRRTFDVPRERVWAAWTSSEEVQHWWGPDGVTTTTEELDVRPGGVWRFVMTGPEGDEYQNTIVYDEVVEPERLVYIHRSSEEGESQFQVSVIFDEQEDGKTELTMQMRFGIGDRTRSEGRIWRHRGR
;
A
#
# COMPACT_ATOMS: atom_id res chain seq x y z
N MET A 1 -7.25 26.15 -19.29
CA MET A 1 -6.39 25.95 -18.10
C MET A 1 -6.88 24.66 -17.47
N THR A 2 -6.11 23.58 -17.52
CA THR A 2 -6.49 22.32 -16.88
C THR A 2 -6.10 22.39 -15.41
N GLU A 3 -7.07 22.49 -14.53
CA GLU A 3 -6.87 22.31 -13.09
C GLU A 3 -6.67 20.81 -12.82
N THR A 4 -5.44 20.44 -12.48
CA THR A 4 -5.14 19.12 -11.93
C THR A 4 -5.60 19.12 -10.48
N VAL A 5 -6.77 18.55 -10.20
CA VAL A 5 -7.22 18.33 -8.82
C VAL A 5 -6.53 17.08 -8.31
N GLU A 6 -5.42 17.22 -7.59
CA GLU A 6 -4.75 16.08 -6.95
C GLU A 6 -5.71 15.42 -5.96
N THR A 7 -6.17 14.21 -6.28
CA THR A 7 -7.04 13.43 -5.38
C THR A 7 -6.13 12.63 -4.45
N SER A 8 -6.22 12.86 -3.14
CA SER A 8 -5.48 12.10 -2.15
C SER A 8 -6.38 11.62 -1.01
N LEU A 9 -6.00 10.49 -0.41
CA LEU A 9 -6.62 9.92 0.77
C LEU A 9 -5.55 9.83 1.87
N ILE A 10 -5.84 10.40 3.03
CA ILE A 10 -4.95 10.38 4.20
C ILE A 10 -5.61 9.55 5.30
N ILE A 11 -4.86 8.60 5.85
CA ILE A 11 -5.25 7.75 6.97
C ILE A 11 -4.24 7.97 8.08
N ARG A 12 -4.74 8.20 9.31
CA ARG A 12 -3.91 8.28 10.51
C ARG A 12 -4.36 7.24 11.51
N ARG A 13 -3.40 6.56 12.13
CA ARG A 13 -3.62 5.54 13.16
C ARG A 13 -2.52 5.61 14.20
N THR A 14 -2.89 5.41 15.47
CA THR A 14 -1.93 5.31 16.58
C THR A 14 -1.86 3.87 17.04
N PHE A 15 -0.64 3.37 17.25
CA PHE A 15 -0.37 2.03 17.75
C PHE A 15 0.36 2.11 19.08
N ASP A 16 -0.05 1.30 20.05
CA ASP A 16 0.55 1.23 21.41
C ASP A 16 1.78 0.31 21.43
N VAL A 17 2.68 0.51 20.47
CA VAL A 17 3.94 -0.21 20.29
C VAL A 17 5.01 0.71 19.68
N PRO A 18 6.31 0.39 19.85
CA PRO A 18 7.40 1.13 19.21
C PRO A 18 7.34 1.07 17.68
N ARG A 19 7.88 2.09 17.01
CA ARG A 19 7.80 2.23 15.55
C ARG A 19 8.47 1.09 14.81
N GLU A 20 9.50 0.47 15.39
CA GLU A 20 10.21 -0.68 14.83
C GLU A 20 9.28 -1.88 14.65
N ARG A 21 8.28 -2.04 15.53
CA ARG A 21 7.28 -3.10 15.40
C ARG A 21 6.30 -2.82 14.27
N VAL A 22 5.85 -1.58 14.14
CA VAL A 22 4.96 -1.17 13.05
C VAL A 22 5.70 -1.24 11.71
N TRP A 23 6.97 -0.86 11.67
CA TRP A 23 7.85 -1.00 10.53
C TRP A 23 8.03 -2.46 10.12
N ALA A 24 8.33 -3.36 11.06
CA ALA A 24 8.48 -4.78 10.78
C ALA A 24 7.20 -5.40 10.19
N ALA A 25 6.02 -4.97 10.66
CA ALA A 25 4.75 -5.40 10.08
C ALA A 25 4.62 -5.01 8.59
N TRP A 26 5.24 -3.92 8.17
CA TRP A 26 5.23 -3.43 6.79
C TRP A 26 6.32 -4.02 5.90
N THR A 27 7.43 -4.48 6.47
CA THR A 27 8.67 -4.80 5.72
C THR A 27 9.12 -6.25 5.84
N SER A 28 8.47 -7.04 6.71
CA SER A 28 8.66 -8.49 6.80
C SER A 28 7.64 -9.22 5.94
N SER A 29 8.09 -10.18 5.13
CA SER A 29 7.21 -11.01 4.31
C SER A 29 6.28 -11.88 5.17
N GLU A 30 6.78 -12.33 6.32
CA GLU A 30 6.02 -13.12 7.28
C GLU A 30 4.87 -12.32 7.89
N GLU A 31 5.10 -11.03 8.18
CA GLU A 31 4.10 -10.19 8.86
C GLU A 31 3.13 -9.55 7.89
N VAL A 32 3.62 -9.02 6.77
CA VAL A 32 2.81 -8.19 5.85
C VAL A 32 1.65 -8.99 5.25
N GLN A 33 1.87 -10.26 4.94
CA GLN A 33 0.84 -11.15 4.39
C GLN A 33 -0.35 -11.40 5.35
N HIS A 34 -0.18 -11.16 6.66
CA HIS A 34 -1.23 -11.41 7.66
C HIS A 34 -2.24 -10.27 7.78
N TRP A 35 -1.87 -9.05 7.40
CA TRP A 35 -2.75 -7.89 7.52
C TRP A 35 -2.99 -7.16 6.20
N TRP A 36 -2.20 -7.44 5.16
CA TRP A 36 -2.35 -6.77 3.87
C TRP A 36 -3.55 -7.29 3.08
N GLY A 37 -4.36 -6.34 2.61
CA GLY A 37 -5.58 -6.61 1.87
C GLY A 37 -6.84 -6.48 2.73
N PRO A 38 -8.03 -6.38 2.10
CA PRO A 38 -9.30 -6.33 2.83
C PRO A 38 -9.67 -7.72 3.39
N ASP A 39 -10.58 -7.73 4.36
CA ASP A 39 -11.13 -8.97 4.92
C ASP A 39 -11.66 -9.92 3.84
N GLY A 40 -11.35 -11.22 3.98
CA GLY A 40 -11.74 -12.26 3.03
C GLY A 40 -10.84 -12.37 1.80
N VAL A 41 -9.76 -11.60 1.72
CA VAL A 41 -8.71 -11.72 0.71
C VAL A 41 -7.45 -12.28 1.35
N THR A 42 -6.83 -13.26 0.71
CA THR A 42 -5.51 -13.79 1.14
C THR A 42 -4.42 -13.15 0.31
N THR A 43 -3.36 -12.66 0.96
CA THR A 43 -2.17 -12.13 0.29
C THR A 43 -1.03 -13.13 0.40
N THR A 44 -0.47 -13.55 -0.73
CA THR A 44 0.69 -14.45 -0.79
C THR A 44 1.88 -13.69 -1.37
N THR A 45 2.95 -13.54 -0.59
CA THR A 45 4.18 -12.86 -1.03
C THR A 45 5.10 -13.81 -1.78
N GLU A 46 5.55 -13.39 -2.96
CA GLU A 46 6.48 -14.16 -3.81
C GLU A 46 7.91 -13.64 -3.71
N GLU A 47 8.08 -12.32 -3.64
CA GLU A 47 9.36 -11.64 -3.44
C GLU A 47 9.12 -10.36 -2.64
N LEU A 48 9.96 -10.06 -1.66
CA LEU A 48 9.92 -8.79 -0.93
C LEU A 48 11.35 -8.26 -0.76
N ASP A 49 11.71 -7.24 -1.53
CA ASP A 49 13.00 -6.53 -1.48
C ASP A 49 12.78 -5.08 -1.04
N VAL A 50 12.84 -4.83 0.27
CA VAL A 50 12.55 -3.52 0.86
C VAL A 50 13.78 -2.61 0.86
N ARG A 51 14.05 -2.01 -0.29
CA ARG A 51 15.08 -0.97 -0.47
C ARG A 51 14.69 -0.02 -1.59
N PRO A 52 15.32 1.16 -1.74
CA PRO A 52 15.06 2.02 -2.88
C PRO A 52 15.30 1.29 -4.21
N GLY A 53 14.29 1.31 -5.09
CA GLY A 53 14.25 0.56 -6.35
C GLY A 53 13.94 -0.94 -6.21
N GLY A 54 13.80 -1.45 -4.98
CA GLY A 54 13.38 -2.82 -4.71
C GLY A 54 11.89 -3.05 -4.98
N VAL A 55 11.50 -4.32 -5.02
CA VAL A 55 10.17 -4.74 -5.47
C VAL A 55 9.52 -5.66 -4.45
N TRP A 56 8.21 -5.51 -4.26
CA TRP A 56 7.36 -6.50 -3.62
C TRP A 56 6.38 -7.08 -4.65
N ARG A 57 6.48 -8.38 -4.90
CA ARG A 57 5.54 -9.14 -5.74
C ARG A 57 4.67 -10.03 -4.87
N PHE A 58 3.37 -9.96 -5.10
CA PHE A 58 2.40 -10.73 -4.35
C PHE A 58 1.14 -10.99 -5.16
N VAL A 59 0.45 -12.06 -4.78
CA VAL A 59 -0.85 -12.44 -5.33
C VAL A 59 -1.90 -12.20 -4.27
N MET A 60 -2.97 -11.49 -4.63
CA MET A 60 -4.17 -11.37 -3.81
C MET A 60 -5.21 -12.37 -4.32
N THR A 61 -5.66 -13.28 -3.47
CA THR A 61 -6.70 -14.27 -3.78
C THR A 61 -8.02 -13.84 -3.15
N GLY A 62 -9.02 -13.55 -3.96
CA GLY A 62 -10.35 -13.16 -3.53
C GLY A 62 -11.13 -14.31 -2.86
N PRO A 63 -12.28 -14.02 -2.22
CA PRO A 63 -13.06 -15.01 -1.50
C PRO A 63 -13.65 -16.11 -2.40
N GLU A 64 -13.81 -15.83 -3.70
CA GLU A 64 -14.27 -16.80 -4.71
C GLU A 64 -13.12 -17.56 -5.39
N GLY A 65 -11.87 -17.28 -5.00
CA GLY A 65 -10.67 -17.92 -5.54
C GLY A 65 -10.01 -17.21 -6.72
N ASP A 66 -10.54 -16.08 -7.18
CA ASP A 66 -9.90 -15.27 -8.22
C ASP A 66 -8.54 -14.73 -7.75
N GLU A 67 -7.52 -14.87 -8.57
CA GLU A 67 -6.15 -14.43 -8.28
C GLU A 67 -5.79 -13.14 -9.03
N TYR A 68 -5.18 -12.20 -8.31
CA TYR A 68 -4.73 -10.91 -8.83
C TYR A 68 -3.25 -10.72 -8.52
N GLN A 69 -2.43 -10.69 -9.57
CA GLN A 69 -1.02 -10.32 -9.43
C GLN A 69 -0.92 -8.83 -9.09
N ASN A 70 0.03 -8.49 -8.22
CA ASN A 70 0.29 -7.13 -7.81
C ASN A 70 1.80 -6.91 -7.71
N THR A 71 2.21 -5.67 -7.93
CA THR A 71 3.61 -5.29 -7.77
C THR A 71 3.70 -3.93 -7.13
N ILE A 72 4.53 -3.84 -6.10
CA ILE A 72 4.92 -2.60 -5.45
C ILE A 72 6.38 -2.32 -5.77
N VAL A 73 6.69 -1.08 -6.15
CA VAL A 73 8.06 -0.61 -6.35
C VAL A 73 8.37 0.46 -5.31
N TYR A 74 9.40 0.24 -4.51
CA TYR A 74 9.81 1.17 -3.47
C TYR A 74 10.62 2.33 -4.05
N ASP A 75 10.17 3.55 -3.84
CA ASP A 75 10.83 4.79 -4.28
C ASP A 75 11.78 5.31 -3.18
N GLU A 76 11.29 5.37 -1.95
CA GLU A 76 12.08 5.75 -0.77
C GLU A 76 11.87 4.72 0.36
N VAL A 77 12.97 4.35 1.03
CA VAL A 77 12.96 3.51 2.23
C VAL A 77 13.93 4.13 3.23
N VAL A 78 13.40 4.62 4.35
CA VAL A 78 14.18 5.15 5.47
C VAL A 78 13.76 4.36 6.69
N GLU A 79 14.54 3.38 7.10
CA GLU A 79 14.22 2.53 8.24
C GLU A 79 14.52 3.23 9.58
N PRO A 80 13.61 3.19 10.58
CA PRO A 80 12.22 2.72 10.58
C PRO A 80 11.19 3.87 10.46
N GLU A 81 11.49 4.90 9.68
CA GLU A 81 10.80 6.21 9.68
C GLU A 81 9.78 6.38 8.54
N ARG A 82 10.10 5.89 7.34
CA ARG A 82 9.34 6.24 6.13
C ARG A 82 9.44 5.20 5.02
N LEU A 83 8.30 4.97 4.36
CA LEU A 83 8.20 4.24 3.10
C LEU A 83 7.49 5.11 2.06
N VAL A 84 8.00 5.11 0.83
CA VAL A 84 7.29 5.62 -0.35
C VAL A 84 7.35 4.57 -1.42
N TYR A 85 6.21 4.24 -2.01
CA TYR A 85 6.15 3.22 -3.04
C TYR A 85 5.01 3.46 -4.03
N ILE A 86 5.12 2.82 -5.19
CA ILE A 86 4.13 2.87 -6.27
C ILE A 86 3.46 1.51 -6.37
N HIS A 87 2.13 1.48 -6.33
CA HIS A 87 1.34 0.27 -6.56
C HIS A 87 1.04 0.13 -8.05
N ARG A 88 1.34 -1.03 -8.62
CA ARG A 88 1.09 -1.38 -10.04
C ARG A 88 0.19 -2.61 -10.14
N SER A 89 -0.54 -2.72 -11.24
CA SER A 89 -1.39 -3.90 -11.52
C SER A 89 -0.60 -5.19 -11.78
N SER A 90 0.69 -5.09 -12.10
CA SER A 90 1.66 -6.18 -12.28
C SER A 90 3.04 -5.56 -12.51
N GLU A 91 4.09 -6.37 -12.71
CA GLU A 91 5.45 -5.88 -12.99
C GLU A 91 5.51 -5.00 -14.24
N GLU A 92 4.87 -5.45 -15.33
CA GLU A 92 4.73 -4.72 -16.60
C GLU A 92 3.46 -3.84 -16.63
N GLY A 93 2.72 -3.80 -15.53
CA GLY A 93 1.43 -3.13 -15.41
C GLY A 93 1.54 -1.62 -15.22
N GLU A 94 0.40 -0.95 -15.37
CA GLU A 94 0.30 0.49 -15.18
C GLU A 94 0.44 0.86 -13.69
N SER A 95 1.02 2.02 -13.42
CA SER A 95 1.07 2.60 -12.08
C SER A 95 -0.31 3.12 -11.70
N GLN A 96 -0.87 2.59 -10.61
CA GLN A 96 -2.22 2.93 -10.18
C GLN A 96 -2.23 4.15 -9.24
N PHE A 97 -1.38 4.11 -8.21
CA PHE A 97 -1.28 5.15 -7.20
C PHE A 97 0.08 5.08 -6.50
N GLN A 98 0.48 6.20 -5.90
CA GLN A 98 1.63 6.25 -5.01
C GLN A 98 1.14 6.28 -3.55
N VAL A 99 1.84 5.60 -2.67
CA VAL A 99 1.62 5.67 -1.22
C VAL A 99 2.88 6.19 -0.55
N SER A 100 2.69 7.03 0.46
CA SER A 100 3.71 7.37 1.45
C SER A 100 3.21 7.02 2.84
N VAL A 101 4.11 6.47 3.65
CA VAL A 101 3.85 6.04 5.02
C VAL A 101 4.92 6.64 5.91
N ILE A 102 4.50 7.29 6.98
CA ILE A 102 5.37 7.87 7.99
C ILE A 102 5.08 7.14 9.29
N PHE A 103 6.14 6.68 9.97
CA PHE A 103 6.10 5.99 11.25
C PHE A 103 6.71 6.92 12.31
N ASP A 104 5.88 7.75 12.92
CA ASP A 104 6.30 8.79 13.85
C ASP A 104 6.33 8.26 15.29
N GLU A 105 7.52 8.20 15.89
CA GLU A 105 7.69 7.80 17.30
C GLU A 105 7.24 8.94 18.22
N GLN A 106 6.33 8.63 19.13
CA GLN A 106 5.77 9.58 20.08
C GLN A 106 6.56 9.56 21.41
N GLU A 107 6.48 10.65 22.17
CA GLU A 107 7.16 10.77 23.48
C GLU A 107 6.76 9.68 24.49
N ASP A 108 5.55 9.11 24.36
CA ASP A 108 5.03 8.05 25.22
C ASP A 108 5.40 6.63 24.73
N GLY A 109 6.26 6.51 23.71
CA GLY A 109 6.71 5.24 23.13
C GLY A 109 5.71 4.61 22.15
N LYS A 110 4.60 5.30 21.85
CA LYS A 110 3.65 4.89 20.81
C LYS A 110 4.13 5.30 19.43
N THR A 111 3.44 4.78 18.41
CA THR A 111 3.68 5.16 17.02
C THR A 111 2.45 5.79 16.40
N GLU A 112 2.58 7.00 15.85
CA GLU A 112 1.58 7.55 14.93
C GLU A 112 1.97 7.19 13.48
N LEU A 113 1.13 6.39 12.84
CA LEU A 113 1.24 6.07 11.43
C LEU A 113 0.39 7.06 10.62
N THR A 114 1.03 7.78 9.71
CA THR A 114 0.34 8.57 8.68
C THR A 114 0.58 7.94 7.32
N MET A 115 -0.49 7.49 6.67
CA MET A 115 -0.47 6.97 5.32
C MET A 115 -1.19 7.93 4.39
N GLN A 116 -0.54 8.36 3.32
CA GLN A 116 -1.13 9.17 2.26
C GLN A 116 -1.06 8.41 0.94
N MET A 117 -2.22 8.20 0.33
CA MET A 117 -2.36 7.68 -1.03
C MET A 117 -2.62 8.85 -1.98
N ARG A 118 -1.83 8.95 -3.05
CA ARG A 118 -1.99 9.94 -4.12
C ARG A 118 -2.41 9.25 -5.40
N PHE A 119 -3.54 9.65 -5.94
CA PHE A 119 -4.07 9.15 -7.20
C PHE A 119 -3.65 10.12 -8.32
N GLY A 120 -2.82 9.64 -9.24
CA GLY A 120 -2.51 10.41 -10.44
C GLY A 120 -3.74 10.49 -11.33
N ILE A 121 -4.23 11.69 -11.63
CA ILE A 121 -5.16 11.87 -12.76
C ILE A 121 -4.32 11.82 -14.04
N GLY A 122 -3.90 10.62 -14.44
CA GLY A 122 -3.11 10.35 -15.64
C GLY A 122 -3.86 9.38 -16.54
N ASP A 123 -4.46 9.94 -17.60
CA ASP A 123 -5.23 9.34 -18.70
C ASP A 123 -6.39 8.38 -18.36
N ARG A 124 -7.62 8.90 -18.49
CA ARG A 124 -8.85 8.10 -18.54
C ARG A 124 -8.90 7.32 -19.85
N THR A 125 -8.06 6.29 -20.01
CA THR A 125 -8.43 5.20 -20.92
C THR A 125 -9.42 4.33 -20.18
N ARG A 126 -10.66 4.41 -20.66
CA ARG A 126 -11.84 3.72 -20.14
C ARG A 126 -11.66 2.20 -20.27
N SER A 127 -10.99 1.57 -19.32
CA SER A 127 -11.31 0.21 -18.90
C SER A 127 -12.22 0.30 -17.69
N GLU A 128 -13.27 -0.51 -17.68
CA GLU A 128 -14.39 -0.40 -16.75
C GLU A 128 -13.93 -0.49 -15.29
N GLY A 129 -13.80 0.68 -14.65
CA GLY A 129 -13.52 0.79 -13.23
C GLY A 129 -14.64 0.14 -12.43
N ARG A 130 -14.45 -1.12 -12.06
CA ARG A 130 -15.20 -1.76 -10.97
C ARG A 130 -14.61 -1.28 -9.65
N ILE A 131 -14.78 0.01 -9.39
CA ILE A 131 -14.62 0.59 -8.06
C ILE A 131 -15.66 -0.11 -7.19
N TRP A 132 -15.22 -0.77 -6.12
CA TRP A 132 -16.07 -1.43 -5.13
C TRP A 132 -17.21 -0.51 -4.69
N ARG A 133 -18.40 -0.73 -5.25
CA ARG A 133 -19.63 -0.12 -4.75
C ARG A 133 -20.21 -1.07 -3.73
N HIS A 134 -20.00 -0.73 -2.45
CA HIS A 134 -20.78 -1.28 -1.37
C HIS A 134 -22.26 -0.92 -1.64
N ARG A 135 -23.07 -1.88 -2.08
CA ARG A 135 -24.53 -1.73 -2.10
C ARG A 135 -25.06 -2.39 -0.85
N GLY A 136 -25.35 -1.56 0.15
CA GLY A 136 -26.03 -1.96 1.35
C GLY A 136 -27.52 -2.26 1.10
N ARG A 137 -27.98 -3.23 1.91
CA ARG A 137 -29.32 -3.78 2.12
C ARG A 137 -29.86 -4.75 1.08
#